data_AF-A0A3R7FGV9-F1
#
_entry.id   AF-A0A3R7FGV9-F1
#
_cell.length_a   1.000
_cell.length_b   1.000
_cell.length_c   1.000
_cell.angle_alpha   90.00
_cell.angle_beta   90.00
_cell.angle_gamma   90.00
#
_symmetry.space_group_name_H-M   'P 1'
#
loop_
_entity.id
_entity.type
_entity.pdbx_description
1 polymer ?
#
loop_
_entity_poly.entity_id
_entity_poly.type
_entity_poly.pdbx_seq_one_letter_code
_entity_poly.pdbx_strand_id
1 'polypeptide(L)' 'AHVIKYKNREIGYYLKSKKGCKPLIIAPGHKVSLKTSLWLIKDCIRKHKLPEPTRIAHLCANKIKSLIKVS' A
#
# COMPACT_ATOMS: atom_id res chain seq x y z
N ALA A 1 11.88 4.91 -4.90
CA ALA A 1 11.45 4.29 -3.62
C ALA A 1 12.66 4.35 -2.70
N HIS A 2 12.51 4.82 -1.47
CA HIS A 2 13.62 4.98 -0.53
C HIS A 2 13.55 3.90 0.53
N VAL A 3 14.67 3.24 0.83
CA VAL A 3 14.75 2.20 1.86
C VAL A 3 14.50 2.80 3.24
N ILE A 4 13.75 2.08 4.06
CA ILE A 4 13.58 2.34 5.49
C ILE A 4 14.53 1.42 6.24
N LYS A 5 15.40 2.02 7.07
CA LYS A 5 16.37 1.29 7.89
C LYS A 5 16.04 1.43 9.38
N TYR A 6 16.17 0.34 10.12
CA TYR A 6 16.06 0.31 11.58
C TYR A 6 17.17 -0.58 12.14
N LYS A 7 17.96 -0.07 13.10
CA LYS A 7 19.13 -0.77 13.67
C LYS A 7 20.04 -1.39 12.59
N ASN A 8 20.34 -0.61 11.55
CA ASN A 8 21.14 -1.01 10.39
C ASN A 8 20.55 -2.15 9.52
N ARG A 9 19.27 -2.52 9.71
CA ARG A 9 18.56 -3.50 8.89
C ARG A 9 17.55 -2.81 7.97
N GLU A 10 17.47 -3.24 6.72
CA GLU A 10 16.44 -2.77 5.80
C GLU A 10 15.12 -3.45 6.12
N ILE A 11 14.09 -2.66 6.43
CA ILE A 11 12.79 -3.16 6.92
C ILE A 11 11.62 -2.79 6.03
N GLY A 12 11.83 -1.92 5.03
CA GLY A 12 10.74 -1.44 4.20
C GLY A 12 11.16 -0.40 3.16
N TYR A 13 10.16 0.18 2.49
CA TYR A 13 10.32 1.27 1.55
C TYR A 13 9.30 2.38 1.75
N TYR A 14 9.74 3.62 1.60
CA TYR A 14 8.90 4.75 1.24
C TYR A 14 8.71 4.79 -0.29
N LEU A 15 7.48 4.67 -0.76
CA LEU A 15 7.11 4.75 -2.17
C LEU A 15 6.15 5.92 -2.41
N LYS A 16 6.60 6.91 -3.17
CA LYS A 16 5.72 7.96 -3.72
C LYS A 16 4.98 7.41 -4.94
N SER A 17 3.76 6.88 -4.75
CA SER A 17 2.97 6.28 -5.83
C SER A 17 2.21 7.28 -6.70
N LYS A 18 1.91 8.47 -6.16
CA LYS A 18 1.18 9.54 -6.87
C LYS A 18 1.66 10.94 -6.48
N LYS A 19 1.79 11.84 -7.46
CA LYS A 19 2.13 13.26 -7.22
C LYS A 19 1.05 13.91 -6.34
N GLY A 20 1.46 14.77 -5.41
CA GLY A 20 0.55 15.44 -4.46
C GLY A 20 0.01 14.56 -3.33
N CYS A 21 0.24 13.25 -3.32
CA CYS A 21 -0.21 12.35 -2.25
C CYS A 21 0.89 12.03 -1.24
N LYS A 22 0.54 11.74 0.01
CA LYS A 22 1.48 11.16 0.99
C LYS A 22 2.06 9.84 0.44
N PRO A 23 3.33 9.51 0.71
CA PRO A 23 3.93 8.24 0.27
C PRO A 23 3.24 7.04 0.93
N LEU A 24 3.43 5.87 0.32
CA LEU A 24 3.13 4.57 0.92
C LEU A 24 4.35 4.07 1.69
N ILE A 25 4.11 3.40 2.81
CA ILE A 25 5.10 2.62 3.54
C ILE A 25 4.85 1.15 3.16
N ILE A 26 5.87 0.49 2.66
CA ILE A 26 5.81 -0.92 2.24
C ILE A 26 6.74 -1.70 3.15
N ALA A 27 6.19 -2.69 3.85
CA ALA A 27 6.95 -3.64 4.64
C ALA A 27 6.58 -5.06 4.19
N PRO A 28 7.55 -5.99 4.11
CA PRO A 28 7.28 -7.37 3.76
C PRO A 28 6.45 -8.05 4.86
N GLY A 29 5.54 -8.94 4.45
CA GLY A 29 4.81 -9.84 5.34
C GLY A 29 5.52 -11.19 5.49
N HIS A 30 4.74 -12.24 5.78
CA HIS A 30 5.25 -13.61 5.86
C HIS A 30 5.59 -14.17 4.46
N LYS A 31 6.68 -14.94 4.34
CA LYS A 31 7.12 -15.64 3.11
C LYS A 31 7.34 -14.74 1.88
N VAL A 32 7.64 -13.45 2.07
CA VAL A 32 7.93 -12.51 0.98
C VAL A 32 9.19 -11.73 1.31
N SER A 33 10.10 -11.63 0.34
CA SER A 33 11.30 -10.81 0.51
C SER A 33 10.98 -9.31 0.45
N LEU A 34 11.82 -8.48 1.05
CA LEU A 34 11.70 -7.03 0.98
C LEU A 34 11.63 -6.53 -0.47
N LYS A 35 12.52 -7.01 -1.35
CA LYS A 35 12.55 -6.67 -2.78
C LYS A 35 11.28 -7.10 -3.50
N THR A 36 10.81 -8.33 -3.26
CA THR A 36 9.57 -8.86 -3.87
C THR A 36 8.35 -8.07 -3.43
N SER A 37 8.28 -7.64 -2.16
CA SER A 37 7.17 -6.81 -1.67
C SER A 37 7.06 -5.48 -2.43
N LEU A 38 8.18 -4.80 -2.69
CA LEU A 38 8.19 -3.56 -3.46
C LEU A 38 7.77 -3.79 -4.92
N TRP A 39 8.24 -4.88 -5.52
CA TRP A 39 7.89 -5.24 -6.89
C TRP A 39 6.38 -5.48 -7.03
N LEU A 40 5.80 -6.33 -6.17
CA LEU A 40 4.36 -6.61 -6.14
C LEU A 40 3.53 -5.34 -5.98
N ILE A 41 3.91 -4.46 -5.04
CA ILE A 41 3.15 -3.23 -4.78
C ILE A 41 3.21 -2.28 -5.99
N LYS A 42 4.38 -2.13 -6.63
CA LYS A 42 4.49 -1.32 -7.85
C LYS A 42 3.63 -1.88 -8.97
N ASP A 43 3.63 -3.20 -9.15
CA ASP A 43 2.82 -3.87 -10.17
C ASP A 43 1.32 -3.76 -9.91
N CYS A 44 0.90 -3.60 -8.65
CA CYS A 44 -0.49 -3.37 -8.29
C CYS A 44 -0.92 -1.89 -8.32
N ILE A 45 -0.02 -0.93 -8.55
CA ILE A 45 -0.38 0.50 -8.63
C ILE A 45 -0.80 0.87 -10.05
N ARG A 46 -1.89 1.62 -10.17
CA ARG A 46 -2.42 2.17 -11.43
C ARG A 46 -2.57 3.69 -11.32
N LYS A 47 -3.77 4.23 -11.54
CA LYS A 47 -4.07 5.68 -11.56
C LYS A 47 -4.24 6.31 -10.16
N HIS A 48 -4.32 5.48 -9.12
CA HIS A 48 -4.62 5.88 -7.75
C HIS A 48 -3.39 5.78 -6.84
N LYS A 49 -3.48 6.39 -5.65
CA LYS A 49 -2.43 6.29 -4.63
C LYS A 49 -2.27 4.86 -4.11
N LEU A 50 -3.38 4.19 -3.81
CA LEU A 50 -3.41 2.85 -3.23
C LEU A 50 -3.25 1.78 -4.33
N PRO A 51 -2.56 0.66 -4.03
CA PRO A 51 -2.60 -0.54 -4.87
C PRO A 51 -4.03 -1.01 -5.13
N GLU A 52 -4.31 -1.58 -6.30
CA GLU A 52 -5.65 -2.04 -6.69
C GLU A 52 -6.32 -2.92 -5.62
N PRO A 53 -5.64 -3.92 -4.99
CA PRO A 53 -6.29 -4.74 -3.97
C PRO A 53 -6.81 -3.95 -2.76
N THR A 54 -6.00 -3.04 -2.20
CA THR A 54 -6.40 -2.24 -1.04
C THR A 54 -7.34 -1.12 -1.41
N ARG A 55 -7.26 -0.59 -2.65
CA ARG A 55 -8.23 0.37 -3.19
C ARG A 55 -9.62 -0.26 -3.26
N ILE A 56 -9.75 -1.47 -3.82
CA ILE A 56 -11.02 -2.19 -3.94
C ILE A 56 -11.57 -2.48 -2.54
N ALA A 57 -10.75 -3.03 -1.64
CA ALA A 57 -11.16 -3.27 -0.26
C ALA A 57 -11.70 -2.01 0.44
N HIS A 58 -11.03 -0.87 0.26
CA HIS A 58 -11.48 0.42 0.81
C HIS A 58 -12.85 0.85 0.24
N LEU A 59 -13.06 0.73 -1.07
CA LEU A 59 -14.33 1.06 -1.70
C LEU A 59 -15.47 0.15 -1.20
N CYS A 60 -15.22 -1.16 -1.08
CA CYS A 60 -16.17 -2.11 -0.55
C CYS A 60 -16.56 -1.79 0.90
N ALA A 61 -15.58 -1.53 1.76
CA ALA A 61 -15.82 -1.15 3.16
C ALA A 61 -16.64 0.14 3.27
N ASN A 62 -16.35 1.14 2.44
CA ASN A 62 -17.13 2.39 2.41
C ASN A 62 -18.57 2.15 1.95
N LYS A 63 -18.80 1.29 0.95
CA LYS A 63 -20.14 0.94 0.48
C LYS A 63 -20.96 0.29 1.60
N ILE A 64 -20.39 -0.69 2.30
CA ILE A 64 -21.04 -1.36 3.43
C ILE A 64 -21.34 -0.36 4.55
N LYS A 65 -20.38 0.48 4.91
CA LYS A 65 -20.56 1.53 5.94
C LYS A 65 -21.71 2.48 5.58
N SER A 66 -21.85 2.84 4.31
CA SER A 66 -22.94 3.70 3.85
C SER A 66 -24.30 3.00 3.95
N LEU A 67 -24.37 1.70 3.64
CA LEU A 67 -25.62 0.92 3.75
C LEU A 67 -26.08 0.83 5.21
N ILE A 68 -25.15 0.54 6.13
CA ILE A 68 -25.47 0.44 7.58
C ILE A 68 -25.93 1.80 8.13
N LYS A 69 -25.40 2.93 7.64
CA LYS A 69 -25.78 4.27 8.12
C LYS A 69 -27.14 4.75 7.64
N VAL A 70 -27.67 4.17 6.57
CA VAL A 70 -28.96 4.54 5.97
C VAL A 70 -30.10 3.66 6.52
N SER A 71 -29.75 2.55 7.18
CA SER A 71 -30.67 1.69 7.93
C SER A 71 -30.85 2.21 9.36
#